data_AF-A0A7Z7FR23-F1
#
_entry.id   AF-A0A7Z7FR23-F1
#
_cell.length_a   1.000
_cell.length_b   1.000
_cell.length_c   1.000
_cell.angle_alpha   90.00
_cell.angle_beta   90.00
_cell.angle_gamma   90.00
#
_symmetry.space_group_name_H-M   'P 1'
#
loop_
_entity.id
_entity.type
_entity.pdbx_description
1 polymer ?
#
loop_
_entity_poly.entity_id
_entity_poly.type
_entity_poly.pdbx_seq_one_letter_code
_entity_poly.pdbx_strand_id
1 'polypeptide(L)'
;NADANLATGVYGMQMFTIRREQGRLAEVAPIFKRFVDEHSEDATWRPGFMLICSDLGFEAQARDNLDRLAESESSIPVDSRRLVTLTYLAEVAARLRDVEHAERIYALLLPFQDQVVTVPVFTLCCGSAARFLGMLAHALGDWSAAEQHFDYALRMDERLRAWPWLAHGRHEYALMLAARNGREDRERAQDLLSMAAAAARRLKMFALVERIGGAQAEARPKS
;
A
#
# COMPACT_ATOMS: atom_id res chain seq x y z
N ASN A 1 25.67 -14.62 13.22
CA ASN A 1 25.55 -13.73 14.39
C ASN A 1 24.16 -13.09 14.31
N ALA A 2 23.21 -13.51 15.15
CA ALA A 2 21.77 -13.23 14.96
C ALA A 2 21.44 -11.72 15.01
N ASP A 3 22.14 -10.96 15.85
CA ASP A 3 21.96 -9.51 15.99
C ASP A 3 22.39 -8.72 14.74
N ALA A 4 23.45 -9.17 14.06
CA ALA A 4 23.91 -8.55 12.82
C ALA A 4 22.91 -8.76 11.66
N ASN A 5 22.27 -9.94 11.62
CA ASN A 5 21.22 -10.24 10.64
C ASN A 5 19.95 -9.42 10.91
N LEU A 6 19.56 -9.26 12.19
CA LEU A 6 18.42 -8.41 12.58
C LEU A 6 18.64 -6.94 12.22
N ALA A 7 19.81 -6.37 12.55
CA ALA A 7 20.15 -4.99 12.23
C ALA A 7 20.18 -4.72 10.72
N THR A 8 20.72 -5.66 9.95
CA THR A 8 20.74 -5.59 8.48
C THR A 8 19.32 -5.64 7.90
N GLY A 9 18.45 -6.49 8.45
CA GLY A 9 17.04 -6.59 8.03
C GLY A 9 16.24 -5.32 8.33
N VAL A 10 16.39 -4.74 9.53
CA VAL A 10 15.76 -3.47 9.94
C VAL A 10 16.18 -2.33 9.02
N TYR A 11 17.48 -2.18 8.77
CA TYR A 11 18.02 -1.19 7.86
C TYR A 11 17.48 -1.37 6.42
N GLY A 12 17.42 -2.62 5.94
CA GLY A 12 16.86 -2.94 4.63
C GLY A 12 15.41 -2.49 4.47
N MET A 13 14.56 -2.75 5.49
CA MET A 13 13.15 -2.32 5.47
C MET A 13 13.01 -0.79 5.50
N GLN A 14 13.78 -0.10 6.34
CA GLN A 14 13.77 1.37 6.40
C GLN A 14 14.20 1.99 5.06
N MET A 15 15.29 1.48 4.49
CA MET A 15 15.79 1.96 3.20
C MET A 15 14.83 1.66 2.06
N PHE A 16 14.17 0.50 2.07
CA PHE A 16 13.10 0.19 1.13
C PHE A 16 11.99 1.24 1.18
N THR A 17 11.42 1.53 2.37
CA THR A 17 10.34 2.51 2.51
C THR A 17 10.78 3.90 2.06
N ILE A 18 11.98 4.35 2.44
CA ILE A 18 12.51 5.65 2.02
C ILE A 18 12.70 5.71 0.49
N ARG A 19 13.29 4.67 -0.10
CA ARG A 19 13.56 4.63 -1.56
C ARG A 19 12.27 4.52 -2.36
N ARG A 20 11.26 3.82 -1.85
CA ARG A 20 9.91 3.76 -2.40
C ARG A 20 9.32 5.16 -2.50
N GLU A 21 9.34 5.93 -1.41
CA GLU A 21 8.81 7.30 -1.42
C GLU A 21 9.61 8.27 -2.29
N GLN A 22 10.92 8.07 -2.38
CA GLN A 22 11.80 8.88 -3.23
C GLN A 22 11.67 8.58 -4.73
N GLY A 23 10.90 7.56 -5.15
CA GLY A 23 10.88 7.12 -6.55
C GLY A 23 12.18 6.44 -6.99
N ARG A 24 12.95 5.91 -6.04
CA ARG A 24 14.28 5.30 -6.25
C ARG A 24 14.28 3.80 -5.98
N LEU A 25 13.11 3.16 -6.10
CA LEU A 25 12.94 1.75 -5.76
C LEU A 25 13.75 0.81 -6.68
N ALA A 26 13.98 1.23 -7.92
CA ALA A 26 14.82 0.49 -8.88
C ALA A 26 16.26 0.29 -8.40
N GLU A 27 16.79 1.18 -7.56
CA GLU A 27 18.16 1.05 -7.01
C GLU A 27 18.30 -0.12 -6.04
N VAL A 28 17.21 -0.50 -5.37
CA VAL A 28 17.21 -1.57 -4.34
C VAL A 28 16.63 -2.88 -4.86
N ALA A 29 15.89 -2.88 -5.96
CA ALA A 29 15.25 -4.06 -6.53
C ALA A 29 16.20 -5.26 -6.79
N PRO A 30 17.43 -5.07 -7.33
CA PRO A 30 18.36 -6.18 -7.53
C PRO A 30 18.81 -6.85 -6.22
N ILE A 31 18.87 -6.08 -5.12
CA ILE A 31 19.24 -6.58 -3.79
C ILE A 31 18.11 -7.47 -3.27
N PHE A 32 16.86 -7.01 -3.37
CA PHE A 32 15.69 -7.80 -2.97
C PHE A 32 15.53 -9.07 -3.80
N LYS A 33 15.74 -8.99 -5.13
CA LYS A 33 15.72 -10.16 -6.01
C LYS A 33 16.74 -11.20 -5.55
N ARG A 34 17.98 -10.78 -5.25
CA ARG A 34 19.03 -11.69 -4.75
C ARG A 34 18.63 -12.35 -3.43
N PHE A 35 18.05 -11.61 -2.49
CA PHE A 35 17.57 -12.18 -1.23
C PHE A 35 16.48 -13.24 -1.44
N VAL A 36 15.53 -13.00 -2.33
CA VAL A 36 14.47 -13.97 -2.66
C VAL A 36 15.03 -15.20 -3.37
N ASP A 37 15.99 -15.03 -4.29
CA ASP A 37 16.63 -16.14 -5.00
C ASP A 37 17.48 -17.00 -4.06
N GLU A 38 18.24 -16.37 -3.15
CA GLU A 38 19.16 -17.06 -2.21
C GLU A 38 18.46 -17.69 -1.00
N HIS A 39 17.29 -17.17 -0.60
CA HIS A 39 16.52 -17.63 0.55
C HIS A 39 15.11 -18.07 0.12
N SER A 40 15.02 -18.81 -0.97
CA SER A 40 13.73 -19.18 -1.60
C SER A 40 12.78 -19.95 -0.66
N GLU A 41 13.31 -20.66 0.34
CA GLU A 41 12.52 -21.34 1.39
C GLU A 41 12.02 -20.40 2.50
N ASP A 42 12.64 -19.22 2.68
CA ASP A 42 12.26 -18.25 3.69
C ASP A 42 11.20 -17.28 3.13
N ALA A 43 9.93 -17.59 3.41
CA ALA A 43 8.77 -16.81 2.99
C ALA A 43 8.76 -15.37 3.54
N THR A 44 9.66 -15.02 4.48
CA THR A 44 9.74 -13.72 5.16
C THR A 44 9.82 -12.53 4.20
N TRP A 45 10.58 -12.63 3.10
CA TRP A 45 10.86 -11.50 2.21
C TRP A 45 9.91 -11.36 1.02
N ARG A 46 9.13 -12.41 0.74
CA ARG A 46 8.27 -12.50 -0.45
C ARG A 46 7.19 -11.42 -0.52
N PRO A 47 6.44 -11.11 0.57
CA PRO A 47 5.44 -10.05 0.52
C PRO A 47 6.02 -8.66 0.20
N GLY A 48 7.22 -8.35 0.69
CA GLY A 48 7.92 -7.11 0.37
C GLY A 48 8.42 -7.08 -1.08
N PHE A 49 8.90 -8.21 -1.60
CA PHE A 49 9.30 -8.34 -3.01
C PHE A 49 8.13 -8.21 -3.98
N MET A 50 6.98 -8.80 -3.65
CA MET A 50 5.73 -8.64 -4.41
C MET A 50 5.33 -7.17 -4.53
N LEU A 51 5.44 -6.40 -3.44
CA LEU A 51 5.16 -4.96 -3.46
C LEU A 51 6.14 -4.19 -4.35
N ILE A 52 7.43 -4.56 -4.34
CA ILE A 52 8.44 -4.00 -5.26
C ILE A 52 8.09 -4.28 -6.72
N CYS A 53 7.70 -5.52 -7.04
CA CYS A 53 7.29 -5.88 -8.39
C CYS A 53 6.10 -5.03 -8.85
N SER A 54 5.08 -4.85 -7.99
CA SER A 54 3.92 -4.00 -8.28
C SER A 54 4.31 -2.53 -8.49
N ASP A 55 5.13 -1.96 -7.61
CA ASP A 55 5.56 -0.56 -7.72
C ASP A 55 6.43 -0.28 -8.96
N LEU A 56 7.14 -1.28 -9.48
CA LEU A 56 7.99 -1.17 -10.66
C LEU A 56 7.29 -1.55 -11.96
N GLY A 57 5.98 -1.85 -11.93
CA GLY A 57 5.19 -2.20 -13.11
C GLY A 57 5.36 -3.64 -13.60
N PHE A 58 5.95 -4.53 -12.81
CA PHE A 58 6.06 -5.96 -13.09
C PHE A 58 4.77 -6.68 -12.67
N GLU A 59 3.65 -6.35 -13.32
CA GLU A 59 2.30 -6.81 -12.95
C GLU A 59 2.14 -8.33 -13.02
N ALA A 60 2.71 -8.99 -14.04
CA ALA A 60 2.63 -10.45 -14.18
C ALA A 60 3.29 -11.16 -13.00
N GLN A 61 4.46 -10.67 -12.56
CA GLN A 61 5.16 -11.19 -11.39
C GLN A 61 4.41 -10.89 -10.10
N ALA A 62 3.80 -9.70 -9.98
CA ALA A 62 2.98 -9.35 -8.82
C ALA A 62 1.75 -10.29 -8.71
N ARG A 63 1.11 -10.61 -9.83
CA ARG A 63 -0.02 -11.55 -9.91
C ARG A 63 0.38 -12.97 -9.53
N ASP A 64 1.46 -13.52 -10.10
CA ASP A 64 1.97 -14.85 -9.74
C ASP A 64 2.30 -14.96 -8.24
N ASN A 65 2.82 -13.89 -7.62
CA ASN A 65 3.05 -13.88 -6.18
C ASN A 65 1.75 -13.83 -5.36
N LEU A 66 0.72 -13.13 -5.85
CA LEU A 66 -0.59 -13.04 -5.21
C LEU A 66 -1.30 -14.41 -5.25
N ASP A 67 -1.31 -15.05 -6.42
CA ASP A 67 -1.92 -16.35 -6.66
C ASP A 67 -1.30 -17.42 -5.74
N ARG A 68 0.04 -17.50 -5.70
CA ARG A 68 0.77 -18.45 -4.84
C ARG A 68 0.49 -18.28 -3.35
N LEU A 69 0.23 -17.04 -2.91
CA LEU A 69 -0.10 -16.79 -1.51
C LEU A 69 -1.57 -17.11 -1.21
N ALA A 70 -2.44 -17.06 -2.22
CA ALA A 70 -3.82 -17.49 -2.11
C ALA A 70 -3.98 -19.01 -2.09
N GLU A 71 -3.05 -19.77 -2.69
CA GLU A 71 -3.08 -21.24 -2.68
C GLU A 71 -3.04 -21.85 -1.27
N SER A 72 -2.60 -21.12 -0.23
CA SER A 72 -2.72 -21.58 1.16
C SER A 72 -2.77 -20.45 2.19
N GLU A 73 -3.76 -20.44 3.08
CA GLU A 73 -3.78 -19.53 4.25
C GLU A 73 -2.61 -19.75 5.20
N SER A 74 -2.01 -20.94 5.18
CA SER A 74 -0.79 -21.22 5.95
C SER A 74 0.42 -20.43 5.48
N SER A 75 0.36 -19.84 4.27
CA SER A 75 1.41 -18.96 3.75
C SER A 75 1.33 -17.54 4.32
N ILE A 76 0.18 -17.15 4.91
CA ILE A 76 0.06 -15.90 5.65
C ILE A 76 0.57 -16.15 7.07
N PRO A 77 1.58 -15.38 7.54
CA PRO A 77 2.10 -15.55 8.89
C PRO A 77 0.99 -15.48 9.94
N VAL A 78 1.10 -16.32 10.97
CA VAL A 78 0.25 -16.26 12.17
C VAL A 78 0.91 -15.46 13.30
N ASP A 79 2.07 -14.87 13.03
CA ASP A 79 2.87 -14.10 13.98
C ASP A 79 2.67 -12.58 13.81
N SER A 80 3.54 -11.81 14.47
CA SER A 80 3.55 -10.34 14.42
C SER A 80 3.67 -9.71 13.02
N ARG A 81 4.01 -10.49 11.97
CA ARG A 81 4.11 -10.01 10.59
C ARG A 81 2.78 -10.11 9.84
N ARG A 82 1.79 -10.82 10.38
CA ARG A 82 0.50 -11.07 9.71
C ARG A 82 -0.11 -9.79 9.14
N LEU A 83 -0.22 -8.75 9.96
CA LEU A 83 -0.90 -7.52 9.57
C LEU A 83 -0.19 -6.82 8.42
N VAL A 84 1.14 -6.63 8.48
CA VAL A 84 1.87 -5.98 7.39
C VAL A 84 1.79 -6.80 6.09
N THR A 85 1.87 -8.13 6.17
CA THR A 85 1.70 -9.02 5.01
C THR A 85 0.34 -8.82 4.36
N LEU A 86 -0.75 -8.82 5.14
CA LEU A 86 -2.10 -8.56 4.63
C LEU A 86 -2.20 -7.21 3.93
N THR A 87 -1.51 -6.18 4.44
CA THR A 87 -1.54 -4.85 3.80
C THR A 87 -0.80 -4.78 2.47
N TYR A 88 0.31 -5.52 2.31
CA TYR A 88 0.99 -5.61 1.01
C TYR A 88 0.14 -6.34 -0.01
N LEU A 89 -0.53 -7.42 0.39
CA LEU A 89 -1.47 -8.14 -0.46
C LEU A 89 -2.64 -7.26 -0.86
N ALA A 90 -3.21 -6.53 0.10
CA ALA A 90 -4.31 -5.62 -0.15
C ALA A 90 -3.96 -4.55 -1.19
N GLU A 91 -2.78 -3.94 -1.06
CA GLU A 91 -2.28 -2.93 -1.99
C GLU A 91 -2.10 -3.51 -3.41
N VAL A 92 -1.53 -4.71 -3.54
CA VAL A 92 -1.33 -5.35 -4.84
C VAL A 92 -2.65 -5.80 -5.47
N ALA A 93 -3.53 -6.46 -4.70
CA ALA A 93 -4.85 -6.90 -5.19
C ALA A 93 -5.70 -5.71 -5.66
N ALA A 94 -5.71 -4.61 -4.89
CA ALA A 94 -6.44 -3.40 -5.27
C ALA A 94 -5.90 -2.77 -6.56
N ARG A 95 -4.58 -2.65 -6.70
CA ARG A 95 -3.94 -2.09 -7.90
C ARG A 95 -4.17 -2.93 -9.15
N LEU A 96 -4.09 -4.26 -9.01
CA LEU A 96 -4.37 -5.20 -10.09
C LEU A 96 -5.88 -5.34 -10.39
N ARG A 97 -6.75 -4.72 -9.57
CA ARG A 97 -8.21 -4.88 -9.59
C ARG A 97 -8.63 -6.35 -9.60
N ASP A 98 -7.93 -7.15 -8.81
CA ASP A 98 -8.18 -8.58 -8.69
C ASP A 98 -9.29 -8.82 -7.66
N VAL A 99 -10.52 -9.01 -8.15
CA VAL A 99 -11.73 -9.08 -7.32
C VAL A 99 -11.70 -10.28 -6.37
N GLU A 100 -11.27 -11.45 -6.85
CA GLU A 100 -11.25 -12.69 -6.06
C GLU A 100 -10.30 -12.56 -4.87
N HIS A 101 -9.07 -12.11 -5.13
CA HIS A 101 -8.10 -11.88 -4.06
C HIS A 101 -8.54 -10.74 -3.15
N ALA A 102 -9.10 -9.67 -3.70
CA ALA A 102 -9.53 -8.52 -2.93
C ALA A 102 -10.60 -8.87 -1.89
N GLU A 103 -11.61 -9.67 -2.27
CA GLU A 103 -12.69 -10.10 -1.36
C GLU A 103 -12.14 -10.91 -0.19
N ARG A 104 -11.25 -11.86 -0.49
CA ARG A 104 -10.66 -12.72 0.54
C ARG A 104 -9.75 -11.93 1.49
N ILE A 105 -8.87 -11.09 0.95
CA ILE A 105 -7.97 -10.27 1.76
C ILE A 105 -8.76 -9.27 2.60
N TYR A 106 -9.85 -8.72 2.06
CA TYR A 106 -10.74 -7.83 2.81
C TYR A 106 -11.30 -8.53 4.04
N ALA A 107 -11.84 -9.74 3.90
CA ALA A 107 -12.36 -10.52 5.01
C ALA A 107 -11.27 -10.82 6.08
N LEU A 108 -10.04 -11.14 5.65
CA LEU A 108 -8.93 -11.40 6.55
C LEU A 108 -8.40 -10.15 7.27
N LEU A 109 -8.50 -8.98 6.64
CA LEU A 109 -8.00 -7.71 7.15
C LEU A 109 -9.04 -6.97 8.02
N LEU A 110 -10.33 -7.23 7.81
CA LEU A 110 -11.44 -6.56 8.51
C LEU A 110 -11.31 -6.58 10.05
N PRO A 111 -10.88 -7.68 10.72
CA PRO A 111 -10.68 -7.69 12.17
C PRO A 111 -9.65 -6.66 12.68
N PHE A 112 -8.82 -6.12 11.79
CA PHE A 112 -7.77 -5.15 12.10
C PHE A 112 -8.13 -3.72 11.70
N GLN A 113 -9.38 -3.45 11.26
CA GLN A 113 -9.79 -2.14 10.71
C GLN A 113 -9.44 -0.94 11.61
N ASP A 114 -9.48 -1.11 12.93
CA ASP A 114 -9.21 -0.06 13.91
C ASP A 114 -7.73 0.01 14.35
N GLN A 115 -6.83 -0.70 13.69
CA GLN A 115 -5.42 -0.82 14.08
C GLN A 115 -4.48 0.01 13.20
N VAL A 116 -3.36 0.39 13.82
CA VAL A 116 -2.20 0.95 13.11
C VAL A 116 -1.31 -0.21 12.68
N VAL A 117 -0.93 -0.21 11.40
CA VAL A 117 -0.05 -1.22 10.84
C VAL A 117 1.38 -0.90 11.26
N THR A 118 1.94 -1.75 12.12
CA THR A 118 3.35 -1.66 12.54
C THR A 118 4.10 -2.91 12.09
N VAL A 119 5.31 -2.71 11.59
CA VAL A 119 6.25 -3.81 11.34
C VAL A 119 6.88 -4.26 12.68
N PRO A 120 7.18 -5.55 12.87
CA PRO A 120 7.83 -6.04 14.09
C PRO A 120 9.05 -5.23 14.52
N VAL A 121 9.27 -5.18 15.84
CA VAL A 121 10.28 -4.32 16.50
C VAL A 121 10.06 -2.82 16.23
N PHE A 122 8.84 -2.44 15.85
CA PHE A 122 8.44 -1.06 15.51
C PHE A 122 9.32 -0.39 14.45
N THR A 123 9.87 -1.20 13.55
CA THR A 123 10.79 -0.74 12.51
C THR A 123 10.14 0.30 11.59
N LEU A 124 8.84 0.13 11.32
CA LEU A 124 8.03 1.00 10.48
C LEU A 124 6.60 1.08 11.00
N CYS A 125 5.98 2.24 10.81
CA CYS A 125 4.54 2.42 10.83
C CYS A 125 4.08 2.61 9.38
N CYS A 126 3.01 1.93 8.98
CA CYS A 126 2.44 1.98 7.62
C CYS A 126 1.07 2.69 7.56
N GLY A 127 0.71 3.39 8.64
CA GLY A 127 -0.58 4.07 8.81
C GLY A 127 -1.71 3.14 9.24
N SER A 128 -2.93 3.62 9.13
CA SER A 128 -4.14 2.87 9.46
C SER A 128 -4.38 1.68 8.53
N ALA A 129 -4.77 0.53 9.09
CA ALA A 129 -5.21 -0.64 8.34
C ALA A 129 -6.46 -0.33 7.48
N ALA A 130 -7.32 0.58 7.95
CA ALA A 130 -8.52 1.00 7.23
C ALA A 130 -8.22 1.58 5.84
N ARG A 131 -7.04 2.19 5.61
CA ARG A 131 -6.67 2.66 4.26
C ARG A 131 -6.68 1.53 3.25
N PHE A 132 -6.15 0.37 3.62
CA PHE A 132 -6.09 -0.81 2.77
C PHE A 132 -7.46 -1.46 2.59
N LEU A 133 -8.31 -1.47 3.63
CA LEU A 133 -9.71 -1.87 3.51
C LEU A 133 -10.49 -0.96 2.55
N GLY A 134 -10.22 0.35 2.58
CA GLY A 134 -10.78 1.32 1.64
C GLY A 134 -10.36 1.06 0.20
N MET A 135 -9.08 0.74 -0.03
CA MET A 135 -8.57 0.36 -1.36
C MET A 135 -9.22 -0.93 -1.89
N LEU A 136 -9.37 -1.93 -1.02
CA LEU A 136 -10.04 -3.20 -1.37
C LEU A 136 -11.52 -3.00 -1.67
N ALA A 137 -12.25 -2.30 -0.79
CA ALA A 137 -13.66 -1.98 -1.03
C ALA A 137 -13.86 -1.16 -2.31
N HIS A 138 -12.93 -0.23 -2.60
CA HIS A 138 -12.91 0.50 -3.86
C HIS A 138 -12.76 -0.46 -5.06
N ALA A 139 -11.82 -1.40 -5.01
CA ALA A 139 -11.61 -2.39 -6.07
C ALA A 139 -12.82 -3.34 -6.26
N LEU A 140 -13.54 -3.63 -5.17
CA LEU A 140 -14.77 -4.42 -5.17
C LEU A 140 -16.01 -3.63 -5.61
N GLY A 141 -15.90 -2.31 -5.78
CA GLY A 141 -17.03 -1.44 -6.11
C GLY A 141 -17.99 -1.17 -4.95
N ASP A 142 -17.62 -1.51 -3.71
CA ASP A 142 -18.38 -1.14 -2.52
C ASP A 142 -18.01 0.29 -2.08
N TRP A 143 -18.64 1.25 -2.75
CA TRP A 143 -18.40 2.68 -2.55
C TRP A 143 -18.66 3.15 -1.12
N SER A 144 -19.66 2.57 -0.45
CA SER A 144 -20.07 2.95 0.90
C SER A 144 -19.04 2.48 1.91
N ALA A 145 -18.63 1.20 1.84
CA ALA A 145 -17.58 0.68 2.71
C ALA A 145 -16.24 1.38 2.45
N ALA A 146 -15.90 1.63 1.18
CA ALA A 146 -14.67 2.33 0.82
C ALA A 146 -14.59 3.73 1.46
N GLU A 147 -15.68 4.51 1.37
CA GLU A 147 -15.77 5.84 1.96
C GLU A 147 -15.61 5.80 3.48
N GLN A 148 -16.33 4.91 4.16
CA GLN A 148 -16.24 4.75 5.61
C GLN A 148 -14.81 4.41 6.07
N HIS A 149 -14.16 3.49 5.36
CA HIS A 149 -12.79 3.08 5.66
C HIS A 149 -11.79 4.20 5.41
N PHE A 150 -11.90 4.93 4.30
CA PHE A 150 -11.03 6.06 4.03
C PHE A 150 -11.21 7.19 5.04
N ASP A 151 -12.43 7.59 5.37
CA ASP A 151 -12.68 8.61 6.39
C ASP A 151 -12.13 8.23 7.76
N TYR A 152 -12.25 6.96 8.15
CA TYR A 152 -11.62 6.46 9.36
C TYR A 152 -10.09 6.56 9.28
N ALA A 153 -9.50 6.06 8.19
CA ALA A 153 -8.06 6.05 7.99
C ALA A 153 -7.46 7.47 8.06
N LEU A 154 -8.09 8.45 7.41
CA LEU A 154 -7.61 9.84 7.43
C LEU A 154 -7.65 10.44 8.84
N ARG A 155 -8.74 10.23 9.59
CA ARG A 155 -8.84 10.70 10.98
C ARG A 155 -7.80 10.05 11.88
N MET A 156 -7.57 8.75 11.71
CA MET A 156 -6.57 8.02 12.49
C MET A 156 -5.16 8.51 12.19
N ASP A 157 -4.78 8.57 10.91
CA ASP A 157 -3.44 8.97 10.50
C ASP A 157 -3.14 10.44 10.83
N GLU A 158 -4.15 11.32 10.79
CA GLU A 158 -4.01 12.70 11.24
C GLU A 158 -3.75 12.78 12.75
N ARG A 159 -4.52 12.04 13.57
CA ARG A 159 -4.31 11.97 15.03
C ARG A 159 -2.92 11.44 15.39
N LEU A 160 -2.43 10.47 14.64
CA LEU A 160 -1.10 9.87 14.82
C LEU A 160 0.03 10.72 14.25
N ARG A 161 -0.29 11.79 13.51
CA ARG A 161 0.68 12.59 12.74
C ARG A 161 1.48 11.72 11.76
N ALA A 162 0.85 10.68 11.22
CA ALA A 162 1.39 9.76 10.23
C ALA A 162 1.37 10.42 8.83
N TRP A 163 2.07 11.54 8.68
CA TRP A 163 1.91 12.44 7.53
C TRP A 163 2.12 11.81 6.14
N PRO A 164 3.10 10.90 5.94
CA PRO A 164 3.22 10.20 4.66
C PRO A 164 1.98 9.37 4.33
N TRP A 165 1.45 8.64 5.32
CA TRP A 165 0.31 7.74 5.16
C TRP A 165 -1.01 8.49 5.03
N LEU A 166 -1.13 9.63 5.71
CA LEU A 166 -2.23 10.56 5.50
C LEU A 166 -2.26 11.10 4.05
N ALA A 167 -1.09 11.37 3.45
CA ALA A 167 -1.00 11.81 2.06
C ALA A 167 -1.40 10.69 1.09
N HIS A 168 -0.93 9.46 1.30
CA HIS A 168 -1.36 8.29 0.52
C HIS A 168 -2.87 8.05 0.65
N GLY A 169 -3.42 8.07 1.87
CA GLY A 169 -4.86 7.87 2.10
C GLY A 169 -5.71 8.90 1.36
N ARG A 170 -5.31 10.18 1.35
CA ARG A 170 -6.01 11.23 0.60
C ARG A 170 -5.97 10.98 -0.91
N HIS A 171 -4.83 10.54 -1.43
CA HIS A 171 -4.70 10.20 -2.84
C HIS A 171 -5.62 9.03 -3.23
N GLU A 172 -5.59 7.93 -2.49
CA GLU A 172 -6.41 6.74 -2.78
C GLU A 172 -7.92 7.05 -2.65
N TYR A 173 -8.31 7.81 -1.63
CA TYR A 173 -9.71 8.23 -1.47
C TYR A 173 -10.16 9.13 -2.65
N ALA A 174 -9.31 10.04 -3.11
CA ALA A 174 -9.63 10.85 -4.28
C ALA A 174 -9.80 10.00 -5.56
N LEU A 175 -9.01 8.94 -5.74
CA LEU A 175 -9.18 8.00 -6.86
C LEU A 175 -10.53 7.27 -6.77
N MET A 176 -10.91 6.82 -5.58
CA MET A 176 -12.22 6.18 -5.36
C MET A 176 -13.37 7.14 -5.71
N LEU A 177 -13.33 8.38 -5.22
CA LEU A 177 -14.34 9.40 -5.51
C LEU A 177 -14.42 9.71 -7.00
N ALA A 178 -13.28 9.82 -7.68
CA ALA A 178 -13.23 10.03 -9.12
C ALA A 178 -13.87 8.86 -9.89
N ALA A 179 -13.65 7.62 -9.45
CA ALA A 179 -14.26 6.43 -10.04
C ALA A 179 -15.78 6.33 -9.77
N ARG A 180 -16.23 6.70 -8.56
CA ARG A 180 -17.65 6.76 -8.20
C ARG A 180 -18.40 7.82 -8.99
N ASN A 181 -17.74 8.94 -9.32
CA ASN A 181 -18.22 10.03 -10.18
C ASN A 181 -19.59 10.60 -9.77
N GLY A 182 -19.85 10.67 -8.46
CA GLY A 182 -20.98 11.38 -7.89
C GLY A 182 -20.88 12.90 -8.05
N ARG A 183 -21.98 13.60 -7.76
CA ARG A 183 -22.10 15.05 -8.00
C ARG A 183 -21.14 15.88 -7.14
N GLU A 184 -20.94 15.47 -5.89
CA GLU A 184 -20.06 16.13 -4.90
C GLU A 184 -18.63 15.53 -4.91
N ASP A 185 -18.45 14.38 -5.56
CA ASP A 185 -17.18 13.63 -5.53
C ASP A 185 -16.05 14.38 -6.22
N ARG A 186 -16.34 15.15 -7.27
CA ARG A 186 -15.30 15.86 -8.04
C ARG A 186 -14.59 16.92 -7.21
N GLU A 187 -15.35 17.75 -6.51
CA GLU A 187 -14.81 18.80 -5.66
C GLU A 187 -14.01 18.18 -4.51
N ARG A 188 -14.60 17.18 -3.84
CA ARG A 188 -13.95 16.47 -2.74
C ARG A 188 -12.66 15.76 -3.17
N ALA A 189 -12.67 15.10 -4.34
CA ALA A 189 -11.47 14.45 -4.89
C ALA A 189 -10.38 15.48 -5.20
N GLN A 190 -10.73 16.63 -5.78
CA GLN A 190 -9.77 17.69 -6.09
C GLN A 190 -9.12 18.28 -4.84
N ASP A 191 -9.90 18.49 -3.78
CA ASP A 191 -9.39 18.95 -2.49
C ASP A 191 -8.41 17.94 -1.88
N LEU A 192 -8.81 16.66 -1.84
CA LEU A 192 -7.96 15.58 -1.33
C LEU A 192 -6.65 15.45 -2.10
N LEU A 193 -6.68 15.50 -3.45
CA LEU A 193 -5.48 15.49 -4.29
C LEU A 193 -4.59 16.70 -4.02
N SER A 194 -5.18 17.88 -3.83
CA SER A 194 -4.43 19.11 -3.54
C SER A 194 -3.70 19.01 -2.19
N MET A 195 -4.38 18.53 -1.16
CA MET A 195 -3.81 18.27 0.16
C MET A 195 -2.72 17.18 0.11
N ALA A 196 -2.95 16.09 -0.63
CA ALA A 196 -1.99 15.02 -0.81
C ALA A 196 -0.72 15.53 -1.51
N ALA A 197 -0.86 16.29 -2.60
CA ALA A 197 0.26 16.85 -3.36
C ALA A 197 1.09 17.83 -2.51
N ALA A 198 0.43 18.71 -1.75
CA ALA A 198 1.11 19.64 -0.85
C ALA A 198 1.94 18.91 0.21
N ALA A 199 1.37 17.89 0.85
CA ALA A 199 2.06 17.07 1.83
C ALA A 199 3.23 16.28 1.20
N ALA A 200 3.00 15.63 0.07
CA ALA A 200 3.99 14.84 -0.65
C ALA A 200 5.21 15.69 -1.07
N ARG A 201 4.98 16.91 -1.61
CA ARG A 201 6.07 17.84 -1.95
C ARG A 201 6.86 18.26 -0.72
N ARG A 202 6.18 18.62 0.38
CA ARG A 202 6.83 19.02 1.64
C ARG A 202 7.72 17.90 2.20
N LEU A 203 7.26 16.66 2.09
CA LEU A 203 7.95 15.47 2.60
C LEU A 203 8.93 14.84 1.59
N LYS A 204 9.05 15.40 0.37
CA LYS A 204 9.87 14.87 -0.72
C LYS A 204 9.50 13.43 -1.12
N MET A 205 8.22 13.10 -1.07
CA MET A 205 7.64 11.84 -1.54
C MET A 205 7.45 11.89 -3.06
N PHE A 206 8.56 11.91 -3.82
CA PHE A 206 8.57 12.11 -5.28
C PHE A 206 7.68 11.10 -6.02
N ALA A 207 7.66 9.84 -5.60
CA ALA A 207 6.81 8.81 -6.21
C ALA A 207 5.32 9.13 -6.09
N LEU A 208 4.88 9.70 -4.96
CA LEU A 208 3.49 10.11 -4.77
C LEU A 208 3.17 11.39 -5.55
N VAL A 209 4.10 12.34 -5.64
CA VAL A 209 3.94 13.55 -6.47
C VAL A 209 3.74 13.18 -7.95
N GLU A 210 4.53 12.23 -8.45
CA GLU A 210 4.41 11.74 -9.83
C GLU A 210 3.06 11.05 -10.08
N ARG A 211 2.65 10.14 -9.19
CA ARG A 211 1.35 9.46 -9.28
C ARG A 211 0.16 10.43 -9.30
N ILE A 212 0.18 11.43 -8.42
CA ILE A 212 -0.88 12.46 -8.39
C ILE A 212 -0.88 13.28 -9.69
N GLY A 213 0.30 13.62 -10.22
CA GLY A 213 0.42 14.33 -11.50
C GLY A 213 -0.12 13.54 -12.69
N GLY A 214 0.15 12.23 -12.74
CA GLY A 214 -0.40 11.32 -13.75
C GLY A 214 -1.93 11.26 -13.71
N ALA A 215 -2.51 11.06 -12.52
CA ALA A 215 -3.96 11.01 -12.35
C ALA A 215 -4.67 12.32 -12.77
N GLN A 216 -4.07 13.48 -12.49
CA GLN A 216 -4.61 14.78 -12.91
C GLN A 216 -4.52 15.00 -14.42
N ALA A 217 -3.52 14.42 -15.09
CA ALA A 217 -3.37 14.52 -16.54
C ALA A 217 -4.41 13.64 -17.28
N GLU A 218 -4.70 12.45 -16.77
CA GLU A 218 -5.73 11.55 -17.33
C GLU A 218 -7.16 12.07 -17.15
N ALA A 219 -7.43 12.78 -16.04
CA ALA A 219 -8.74 13.36 -15.76
C ALA A 219 -9.07 14.62 -16.60
N ARG A 220 -8.08 15.18 -17.33
CA ARG A 220 -8.29 16.38 -18.16
C ARG A 220 -8.83 15.95 -19.53
N PRO A 221 -10.03 16.40 -19.97
CA PRO A 221 -10.54 16.03 -21.29
C PRO A 221 -9.58 16.52 -22.36
N LYS A 222 -9.26 15.65 -23.34
CA LYS A 222 -8.51 16.05 -24.54
C LYS A 222 -9.34 17.15 -25.23
N SER A 223 -8.72 18.32 -25.39
CA SER A 223 -9.29 19.49 -26.07
C SER A 223 -9.65 19.19 -27.52
#